data_AF-A0A7Y0BNV8-F1
#
_entry.id   AF-A0A7Y0BNV8-F1
#
_cell.length_a   1.000
_cell.length_b   1.000
_cell.length_c   1.000
_cell.angle_alpha   90.00
_cell.angle_beta   90.00
_cell.angle_gamma   90.00
#
_symmetry.space_group_name_H-M   'P 1'
#
loop_
_entity.id
_entity.type
_entity.pdbx_description
1 polymer ?
#
loop_
_entity_poly.entity_id
_entity_poly.type
_entity_poly.pdbx_seq_one_letter_code
_entity_poly.pdbx_strand_id
1 'polypeptide(L)'
;MGSLLTHPKRARIDDLRMSDEERPRYLLEEFSRCEVDRDKTRVAAALKLPRGQDSKALQLAAREDCLEYGALKFSDVLYRGTLFGELYRRQKGNHGDMTLLVPVVPLDWSAPPPPPSAGEDILSHYFLLWMTDCVAKRKPAAVEGVVLNSAGSKQQAAAFAEVIPELGPCVPQNQTLTLTRATLEAAFGEYLYRSLVPAISAPAGKAG
;
A
#
# COMPACT_ATOMS: atom_id res chain seq x y z
N MET A 1 -16.52 -17.66 32.80
CA MET A 1 -15.34 -17.00 32.19
C MET A 1 -15.56 -16.98 30.68
N GLY A 2 -15.97 -15.83 30.14
CA GLY A 2 -16.13 -15.66 28.68
C GLY A 2 -14.75 -15.41 28.06
N SER A 3 -14.42 -16.14 27.01
CA SER A 3 -13.17 -15.95 26.29
C SER A 3 -13.18 -14.59 25.58
N LEU A 4 -12.25 -13.69 25.91
CA LEU A 4 -12.03 -12.41 25.22
C LEU A 4 -11.27 -12.63 23.90
N LEU A 5 -11.77 -13.54 23.05
CA LEU A 5 -11.24 -13.71 21.70
C LEU A 5 -11.83 -12.58 20.84
N THR A 6 -11.03 -11.54 20.63
CA THR A 6 -11.34 -10.50 19.65
C THR A 6 -11.26 -11.13 18.26
N HIS A 7 -12.42 -11.43 17.67
CA HIS A 7 -12.50 -11.84 16.28
C HIS A 7 -12.25 -10.61 15.38
N PRO A 8 -11.34 -10.71 14.39
CA PRO A 8 -11.18 -9.65 13.39
C PRO A 8 -12.51 -9.30 12.73
N LYS A 9 -12.77 -8.01 12.56
CA LYS A 9 -13.96 -7.54 11.86
C LYS A 9 -13.85 -7.92 10.38
N ARG A 10 -14.86 -8.60 9.84
CA ARG A 10 -14.94 -8.92 8.41
C ARG A 10 -15.29 -7.69 7.58
N ALA A 11 -14.80 -7.67 6.35
CA ALA A 11 -15.07 -6.63 5.38
C ALA A 11 -16.54 -6.66 4.93
N ARG A 12 -17.16 -5.49 4.97
CA ARG A 12 -18.56 -5.27 4.57
C ARG A 12 -18.76 -3.80 4.19
N ILE A 13 -19.77 -3.54 3.37
CA ILE A 13 -20.17 -2.17 3.01
C ILE A 13 -21.36 -1.79 3.88
N ASP A 14 -21.08 -1.04 4.96
CA ASP A 14 -22.14 -0.57 5.88
C ASP A 14 -22.75 0.77 5.45
N ASP A 15 -22.02 1.57 4.67
CA ASP A 15 -22.44 2.92 4.30
C ASP A 15 -23.02 2.97 2.88
N LEU A 16 -24.35 3.06 2.80
CA LEU A 16 -25.09 3.21 1.55
C LEU A 16 -24.86 4.58 0.87
N ARG A 17 -24.25 5.54 1.57
CA ARG A 17 -23.99 6.90 1.06
C ARG A 17 -22.71 7.00 0.23
N MET A 18 -21.85 5.97 0.24
CA MET A 18 -20.66 5.93 -0.62
C MET A 18 -21.06 5.81 -2.09
N SER A 19 -20.30 6.48 -2.95
CA SER A 19 -20.44 6.33 -4.40
C SER A 19 -20.03 4.93 -4.86
N ASP A 20 -20.53 4.51 -6.02
CA ASP A 20 -20.19 3.20 -6.59
C ASP A 20 -18.68 3.05 -6.89
N GLU A 21 -17.97 4.16 -7.12
CA GLU A 21 -16.51 4.17 -7.31
C GLU A 21 -15.73 3.99 -5.99
N GLU A 22 -16.28 4.48 -4.86
CA GLU A 22 -15.62 4.43 -3.56
C GLU A 22 -15.84 3.10 -2.83
N ARG A 23 -17.01 2.47 -3.03
CA ARG A 23 -17.37 1.21 -2.36
C ARG A 23 -16.32 0.10 -2.53
N PRO A 24 -15.79 -0.19 -3.75
CA PRO A 24 -14.77 -1.23 -3.92
C PRO A 24 -13.46 -0.90 -3.20
N ARG A 25 -13.06 0.38 -3.19
CA ARG A 25 -11.83 0.84 -2.51
C ARG A 25 -11.96 0.67 -0.99
N TYR A 26 -13.10 1.10 -0.44
CA TYR A 26 -13.40 0.93 0.98
C TYR A 26 -13.49 -0.56 1.37
N LEU A 27 -14.17 -1.38 0.57
CA LEU A 27 -14.28 -2.80 0.83
C LEU A 27 -12.90 -3.50 0.81
N LEU A 28 -12.03 -3.15 -0.13
CA LEU A 28 -10.67 -3.67 -0.20
C LEU A 28 -9.82 -3.20 1.01
N GLU A 29 -10.01 -1.97 1.48
CA GLU A 29 -9.36 -1.46 2.69
C GLU A 29 -9.76 -2.28 3.94
N GLU A 30 -11.06 -2.48 4.16
CA GLU A 30 -11.55 -3.29 5.28
C GLU A 30 -11.11 -4.76 5.15
N PHE A 31 -11.04 -5.29 3.92
CA PHE A 31 -10.54 -6.64 3.66
C PHE A 31 -9.06 -6.76 4.05
N SER A 32 -8.21 -5.85 3.59
CA SER A 32 -6.79 -5.80 3.99
C SER A 32 -6.60 -5.63 5.49
N ARG A 33 -7.46 -4.86 6.18
CA ARG A 33 -7.44 -4.75 7.65
C ARG A 33 -7.65 -6.12 8.31
N CYS A 34 -8.69 -6.84 7.90
CA CYS A 34 -8.98 -8.17 8.43
C CYS A 34 -7.80 -9.15 8.21
N GLU A 35 -7.18 -9.13 7.03
CA GLU A 35 -6.06 -10.03 6.73
C GLU A 35 -4.84 -9.76 7.62
N VAL A 36 -4.52 -8.48 7.85
CA VAL A 36 -3.42 -8.10 8.74
C VAL A 36 -3.73 -8.47 10.20
N ASP A 37 -4.98 -8.31 10.65
CA ASP A 37 -5.40 -8.75 11.99
C ASP A 37 -5.30 -10.28 12.16
N ARG A 38 -5.61 -11.02 11.10
CA ARG A 38 -5.78 -12.46 11.17
C ARG A 38 -4.48 -13.24 11.01
N ASP A 39 -3.64 -12.86 10.06
CA ASP A 39 -2.39 -13.56 9.76
C ASP A 39 -1.31 -12.58 9.25
N LYS A 40 -0.88 -11.69 10.14
CA LYS A 40 0.21 -10.74 9.87
C LYS A 40 1.48 -11.41 9.34
N THR A 41 1.79 -12.63 9.79
CA THR A 41 2.98 -13.39 9.36
C THR A 41 2.89 -13.79 7.89
N ARG A 42 1.70 -14.21 7.43
CA ARG A 42 1.49 -14.55 6.02
C ARG A 42 1.47 -13.33 5.12
N VAL A 43 0.81 -12.25 5.55
CA VAL A 43 0.89 -10.94 4.87
C VAL A 43 2.36 -10.52 4.73
N ALA A 44 3.12 -10.65 5.81
CA ALA A 44 4.55 -10.37 5.80
C ALA A 44 5.35 -11.21 4.80
N ALA A 45 5.09 -12.51 4.76
CA ALA A 45 5.75 -13.40 3.80
C ALA A 45 5.44 -13.00 2.35
N ALA A 46 4.19 -12.64 2.06
CA ALA A 46 3.80 -12.18 0.72
C ALA A 46 4.49 -10.86 0.33
N LEU A 47 4.53 -9.88 1.23
CA LEU A 47 5.10 -8.55 0.94
C LEU A 47 6.63 -8.55 0.83
N LYS A 48 7.32 -9.56 1.39
CA LYS A 48 8.77 -9.75 1.21
C LYS A 48 9.15 -10.13 -0.22
N LEU A 49 8.25 -10.78 -0.95
CA LEU A 49 8.56 -11.24 -2.30
C LEU A 49 8.61 -10.07 -3.28
N PRO A 50 9.54 -10.10 -4.25
CA PRO A 50 9.55 -9.15 -5.35
C PRO A 50 8.23 -9.18 -6.14
N ARG A 51 7.86 -8.03 -6.70
CA ARG A 51 6.73 -7.94 -7.63
C ARG A 51 6.91 -8.94 -8.78
N GLY A 52 5.81 -9.57 -9.17
CA GLY A 52 5.79 -10.62 -10.21
C GLY A 52 6.11 -12.02 -9.67
N GLN A 53 6.62 -12.12 -8.44
CA GLN A 53 6.82 -13.40 -7.74
C GLN A 53 5.88 -13.57 -6.54
N ASP A 54 5.14 -12.52 -6.20
CA ASP A 54 4.30 -12.42 -5.01
C ASP A 54 2.84 -12.85 -5.23
N SER A 55 2.38 -12.96 -6.48
CA SER A 55 0.97 -13.25 -6.81
C SER A 55 0.40 -14.46 -6.05
N LYS A 56 1.08 -15.61 -6.09
CA LYS A 56 0.65 -16.81 -5.36
C LYS A 56 0.63 -16.60 -3.84
N ALA A 57 1.60 -15.87 -3.30
CA ALA A 57 1.66 -15.60 -1.87
C ALA A 57 0.57 -14.61 -1.43
N LEU A 58 0.25 -13.61 -2.25
CA LEU A 58 -0.87 -12.69 -2.05
C LEU A 58 -2.20 -13.44 -2.09
N GLN A 59 -2.40 -14.34 -3.06
CA GLN A 59 -3.60 -15.19 -3.12
C GLN A 59 -3.75 -16.08 -1.88
N LEU A 60 -2.66 -16.69 -1.41
CA LEU A 60 -2.68 -17.48 -0.16
C LEU A 60 -2.91 -16.62 1.09
N ALA A 61 -2.54 -15.33 1.03
CA ALA A 61 -2.79 -14.36 2.07
C ALA A 61 -4.24 -13.86 2.06
N ALA A 62 -4.95 -13.88 0.93
CA ALA A 62 -6.36 -13.49 0.85
C ALA A 62 -7.27 -14.64 1.29
N ARG A 63 -7.95 -14.47 2.42
CA ARG A 63 -8.85 -15.46 3.02
C ARG A 63 -10.31 -15.05 2.82
N GLU A 64 -11.10 -16.03 2.39
CA GLU A 64 -12.55 -15.82 2.20
C GLU A 64 -13.27 -15.45 3.50
N ASP A 65 -12.74 -15.88 4.66
CA ASP A 65 -13.32 -15.59 5.97
C ASP A 65 -13.11 -14.15 6.46
N CYS A 66 -12.38 -13.33 5.69
CA CYS A 66 -12.29 -11.88 5.87
C CYS A 66 -13.36 -11.09 5.11
N LEU A 67 -14.19 -11.76 4.30
CA LEU A 67 -15.37 -11.16 3.67
C LEU A 67 -16.64 -11.64 4.39
N GLU A 68 -17.58 -10.75 4.68
CA GLU A 68 -18.83 -11.16 5.34
C GLU A 68 -19.74 -11.96 4.39
N TYR A 69 -19.83 -11.52 3.13
CA TYR A 69 -20.65 -12.16 2.10
C TYR A 69 -20.13 -11.86 0.70
N GLY A 70 -20.44 -12.74 -0.26
CA GLY A 70 -20.13 -12.57 -1.67
C GLY A 70 -18.74 -13.05 -2.06
N ALA A 71 -18.22 -12.52 -3.16
CA ALA A 71 -16.87 -12.77 -3.65
C ALA A 71 -16.22 -11.44 -4.01
N LEU A 72 -14.96 -11.27 -3.64
CA LEU A 72 -14.18 -10.08 -3.94
C LEU A 72 -13.16 -10.39 -5.03
N LYS A 73 -13.13 -9.56 -6.08
CA LYS A 73 -12.10 -9.61 -7.13
C LYS A 73 -11.32 -8.30 -7.10
N PHE A 74 -10.00 -8.42 -7.10
CA PHE A 74 -9.08 -7.30 -7.13
C PHE A 74 -7.83 -7.69 -7.92
N SER A 75 -7.06 -6.68 -8.34
CA SER A 75 -5.73 -6.93 -8.88
C SER A 75 -4.71 -7.08 -7.76
N ASP A 76 -3.67 -7.88 -7.99
CA ASP A 76 -2.55 -8.05 -7.06
C ASP A 76 -1.85 -6.71 -6.75
N VAL A 77 -1.86 -5.78 -7.71
CA VAL A 77 -1.32 -4.42 -7.54
C VAL A 77 -2.06 -3.65 -6.45
N LEU A 78 -3.39 -3.58 -6.56
CA LEU A 78 -4.21 -2.86 -5.61
C LEU A 78 -4.20 -3.53 -4.24
N TYR A 79 -4.37 -4.85 -4.19
CA TYR A 79 -4.39 -5.60 -2.93
C TYR A 79 -3.06 -5.50 -2.16
N ARG A 80 -1.93 -5.63 -2.86
CA ARG A 80 -0.62 -5.41 -2.23
C ARG A 80 -0.48 -4.00 -1.68
N GLY A 81 -0.92 -2.99 -2.43
CA GLY A 81 -0.87 -1.59 -1.97
C GLY A 81 -1.75 -1.32 -0.75
N THR A 82 -2.96 -1.89 -0.69
CA THR A 82 -3.85 -1.73 0.48
C THR A 82 -3.32 -2.45 1.71
N LEU A 83 -2.63 -3.60 1.56
CA LEU A 83 -1.91 -4.24 2.67
C LEU A 83 -0.80 -3.33 3.22
N PHE A 84 -0.02 -2.69 2.34
CA PHE A 84 0.99 -1.71 2.79
C PHE A 84 0.37 -0.50 3.49
N GLY A 85 -0.71 0.07 2.93
CA GLY A 85 -1.43 1.18 3.55
C GLY A 85 -1.96 0.84 4.95
N GLU A 86 -2.47 -0.39 5.12
CA GLU A 86 -2.93 -0.87 6.42
C GLU A 86 -1.78 -1.04 7.43
N LEU A 87 -0.66 -1.62 7.00
CA LEU A 87 0.53 -1.73 7.85
C LEU A 87 1.05 -0.35 8.27
N TYR A 88 1.00 0.64 7.36
CA TYR A 88 1.37 2.02 7.67
C TYR A 88 0.43 2.67 8.70
N ARG A 89 -0.89 2.54 8.52
CA ARG A 89 -1.89 3.04 9.49
C ARG A 89 -1.66 2.49 10.88
N ARG A 90 -1.41 1.17 11.00
CA ARG A 90 -1.12 0.53 12.30
C ARG A 90 0.16 1.06 12.91
N GLN A 91 1.22 1.20 12.11
CA GLN A 91 2.49 1.73 12.59
C GLN A 91 2.33 3.15 13.14
N LYS A 92 1.57 4.01 12.45
CA LYS A 92 1.28 5.37 12.90
C LYS A 92 0.36 5.41 14.12
N GLY A 93 -0.69 4.58 14.16
CA GLY A 93 -1.62 4.50 15.29
C GLY A 93 -0.99 3.96 16.57
N ASN A 94 -0.02 3.06 16.47
CA ASN A 94 0.71 2.49 17.62
C ASN A 94 1.92 3.33 18.05
N HIS A 95 1.89 4.64 17.80
CA HIS A 95 2.97 5.58 18.13
C HIS A 95 4.36 5.17 17.60
N GLY A 96 4.41 4.43 16.49
CA GLY A 96 5.68 4.02 15.89
C GLY A 96 6.38 2.85 16.56
N ASP A 97 5.67 1.94 17.23
CA ASP A 97 6.26 0.68 17.71
C ASP A 97 6.85 -0.14 16.55
N MET A 98 8.17 -0.04 16.37
CA MET A 98 8.92 -0.67 15.27
C MET A 98 8.95 -2.19 15.36
N THR A 99 8.62 -2.79 16.51
CA THR A 99 8.55 -4.26 16.66
C THR A 99 7.40 -4.85 15.84
N LEU A 100 6.44 -4.00 15.44
CA LEU A 100 5.34 -4.37 14.58
C LEU A 100 5.66 -4.22 13.10
N LEU A 101 6.85 -3.75 12.73
CA LEU A 101 7.23 -3.71 11.33
C LEU A 101 7.40 -5.13 10.79
N VAL A 102 6.57 -5.42 9.80
CA VAL A 102 6.81 -6.50 8.87
C VAL A 102 8.09 -6.18 8.09
N PRO A 103 9.07 -7.11 8.02
CA PRO A 103 10.26 -6.88 7.24
C PRO A 103 9.86 -6.84 5.77
N VAL A 104 10.16 -5.73 5.11
CA VAL A 104 9.94 -5.54 3.66
C VAL A 104 11.22 -4.99 3.05
N VAL A 105 11.37 -5.17 1.75
CA VAL A 105 12.52 -4.61 1.02
C VAL A 105 12.43 -3.08 1.09
N PRO A 106 13.43 -2.37 1.63
CA PRO A 106 13.43 -0.90 1.66
C PRO A 106 13.32 -0.31 0.24
N LEU A 107 12.98 0.98 0.14
CA LEU A 107 13.15 1.71 -1.12
C LEU A 107 14.61 2.13 -1.24
N ASP A 108 15.27 1.69 -2.31
CA ASP A 108 16.63 2.08 -2.63
C ASP A 108 16.66 2.77 -3.99
N TRP A 109 16.66 4.09 -3.97
CA TRP A 109 16.80 4.92 -5.16
C TRP A 109 18.24 5.04 -5.66
N SER A 110 19.22 4.52 -4.91
CA SER A 110 20.62 4.45 -5.34
C SER A 110 20.90 3.22 -6.19
N ALA A 111 20.06 2.18 -6.10
CA ALA A 111 20.10 1.05 -6.99
C ALA A 111 19.78 1.46 -8.43
N PRO A 112 20.39 0.80 -9.45
CA PRO A 112 20.02 1.03 -10.84
C PRO A 112 18.52 0.76 -11.06
N PRO A 113 17.84 1.56 -11.90
CA PRO A 113 16.47 1.25 -12.28
C PRO A 113 16.39 -0.15 -12.92
N PRO A 114 15.24 -0.85 -12.80
CA PRO A 114 15.08 -2.14 -13.44
C PRO A 114 15.36 -2.05 -14.94
N PRO A 115 16.06 -3.05 -15.54
CA PRO A 115 16.31 -3.04 -16.97
C PRO A 115 15.00 -3.17 -17.76
N PRO A 116 14.95 -2.74 -19.04
CA PRO A 116 13.75 -2.91 -19.88
C PRO A 116 13.25 -4.37 -19.99
N SER A 117 14.15 -5.34 -19.80
CA SER A 117 13.83 -6.78 -19.80
C SER A 117 13.13 -7.27 -18.52
N ALA A 118 12.94 -6.42 -17.51
CA ALA A 118 12.26 -6.79 -16.27
C ALA A 118 10.75 -6.99 -16.43
N GLY A 119 10.17 -6.58 -17.56
CA GLY A 119 8.73 -6.67 -17.82
C GLY A 119 7.99 -5.37 -17.45
N GLU A 120 6.89 -5.12 -18.17
CA GLU A 120 6.12 -3.87 -18.11
C GLU A 120 5.56 -3.59 -16.71
N ASP A 121 5.09 -4.62 -16.00
CA ASP A 121 4.54 -4.47 -14.64
C ASP A 121 5.58 -3.97 -13.64
N ILE A 122 6.81 -4.49 -13.72
CA ILE A 122 7.91 -4.09 -12.83
C ILE A 122 8.34 -2.64 -13.12
N LEU A 123 8.45 -2.28 -14.41
CA LEU A 123 8.81 -0.92 -14.84
C LEU A 123 7.73 0.10 -14.42
N SER A 124 6.46 -0.23 -14.67
CA SER A 124 5.32 0.63 -14.31
C SER A 124 5.22 0.82 -12.81
N HIS A 125 5.45 -0.24 -12.03
CA HIS A 125 5.47 -0.17 -10.58
C HIS A 125 6.64 0.66 -10.03
N TYR A 126 7.85 0.46 -10.56
CA TYR A 126 9.02 1.25 -10.20
C TYR A 126 8.78 2.73 -10.46
N PHE A 127 8.28 3.05 -11.66
CA PHE A 127 7.96 4.41 -12.06
C PHE A 127 6.89 5.04 -11.15
N LEU A 128 5.84 4.29 -10.82
CA LEU A 128 4.78 4.73 -9.90
C LEU A 128 5.31 5.08 -8.51
N LEU A 129 6.22 4.27 -7.96
CA LEU A 129 6.86 4.55 -6.66
C LEU A 129 7.84 5.73 -6.74
N TRP A 130 8.56 5.88 -7.84
CA TRP A 130 9.47 7.02 -8.05
C TRP A 130 8.70 8.35 -8.14
N MET A 131 7.61 8.37 -8.90
CA MET A 131 6.71 9.53 -8.96
C MET A 131 6.11 9.82 -7.58
N THR A 132 5.73 8.77 -6.85
CA THR A 132 5.23 8.89 -5.48
C THR A 132 6.24 9.52 -4.53
N ASP A 133 7.52 9.14 -4.62
CA ASP A 133 8.61 9.76 -3.84
C ASP A 133 8.73 11.26 -4.13
N CYS A 134 8.67 11.66 -5.41
CA CYS A 134 8.68 13.06 -5.80
C CYS A 134 7.50 13.83 -5.19
N VAL A 135 6.28 13.27 -5.26
CA VAL A 135 5.07 13.92 -4.71
C VAL A 135 5.13 13.99 -3.19
N ALA A 136 5.58 12.93 -2.51
CA ALA A 136 5.70 12.89 -1.06
C ALA A 136 6.72 13.91 -0.53
N LYS A 137 7.81 14.17 -1.27
CA LYS A 137 8.76 15.25 -0.95
C LYS A 137 8.15 16.64 -1.07
N ARG A 138 7.15 16.83 -1.94
CA ARG A 138 6.48 18.12 -2.19
C ARG A 138 5.29 18.36 -1.26
N LYS A 139 4.50 17.32 -0.97
CA LYS A 139 3.29 17.36 -0.13
C LYS A 139 3.22 16.18 0.85
N PRO A 140 4.14 16.10 1.83
CA PRO A 140 4.23 14.95 2.73
C PRO A 140 2.94 14.73 3.52
N ALA A 141 2.36 15.78 4.09
CA ALA A 141 1.13 15.70 4.88
C ALA A 141 -0.09 15.26 4.07
N ALA A 142 -0.21 15.71 2.82
CA ALA A 142 -1.32 15.32 1.96
C ALA A 142 -1.19 13.86 1.49
N VAL A 143 0.02 13.41 1.14
CA VAL A 143 0.28 11.99 0.83
C VAL A 143 -0.04 11.09 2.03
N GLU A 144 0.38 11.47 3.23
CA GLU A 144 0.01 10.77 4.46
C GLU A 144 -1.51 10.79 4.69
N GLY A 145 -2.15 11.94 4.46
CA GLY A 145 -3.60 12.10 4.53
C GLY A 145 -4.38 11.18 3.59
N VAL A 146 -3.86 10.86 2.39
CA VAL A 146 -4.51 9.90 1.48
C VAL A 146 -4.55 8.49 2.09
N VAL A 147 -3.49 8.08 2.80
CA VAL A 147 -3.35 6.72 3.33
C VAL A 147 -3.99 6.55 4.72
N LEU A 148 -3.91 7.58 5.57
CA LEU A 148 -4.43 7.53 6.93
C LEU A 148 -5.95 7.67 7.02
N ASN A 149 -6.59 8.33 6.06
CA ASN A 149 -8.03 8.49 6.03
C ASN A 149 -8.68 7.36 5.23
N SER A 150 -9.87 6.91 5.67
CA SER A 150 -10.60 5.84 4.98
C SER A 150 -11.02 6.24 3.57
N ALA A 151 -11.05 5.25 2.68
CA ALA A 151 -11.48 5.40 1.31
C ALA A 151 -12.87 6.05 1.20
N GLY A 152 -12.97 7.11 0.41
CA GLY A 152 -14.23 7.85 0.17
C GLY A 152 -14.62 8.82 1.29
N SER A 153 -13.81 8.95 2.34
CA SER A 153 -14.02 9.98 3.36
C SER A 153 -13.75 11.39 2.80
N LYS A 154 -14.40 12.41 3.38
CA LYS A 154 -14.17 13.82 3.01
C LYS A 154 -12.72 14.24 3.22
N GLN A 155 -12.09 13.72 4.27
CA GLN A 155 -10.70 13.98 4.62
C GLN A 155 -9.75 13.43 3.56
N GLN A 156 -10.01 12.19 3.10
CA GLN A 156 -9.23 11.61 2.01
C GLN A 156 -9.42 12.38 0.70
N ALA A 157 -10.66 12.78 0.37
CA ALA A 157 -10.95 13.58 -0.82
C ALA A 157 -10.21 14.93 -0.79
N ALA A 158 -10.14 15.59 0.37
CA ALA A 158 -9.37 16.82 0.56
C ALA A 158 -7.86 16.59 0.36
N ALA A 159 -7.32 15.51 0.94
CA ALA A 159 -5.92 15.13 0.74
C ALA A 159 -5.59 14.87 -0.74
N PHE A 160 -6.49 14.21 -1.48
CA PHE A 160 -6.35 14.04 -2.93
C PHE A 160 -6.35 15.37 -3.69
N ALA A 161 -7.21 16.31 -3.32
CA ALA A 161 -7.27 17.61 -3.96
C ALA A 161 -5.95 18.40 -3.83
N GLU A 162 -5.20 18.18 -2.74
CA GLU A 162 -3.88 18.76 -2.54
C GLU A 162 -2.76 18.04 -3.30
N VAL A 163 -2.87 16.72 -3.48
CA VAL A 163 -1.86 15.88 -4.13
C VAL A 163 -1.90 15.98 -5.65
N ILE A 164 -3.10 16.01 -6.25
CA ILE A 164 -3.30 15.93 -7.71
C ILE A 164 -2.47 16.99 -8.48
N PRO A 165 -2.44 18.28 -8.07
CA PRO A 165 -1.66 19.30 -8.78
C PRO A 165 -0.15 19.02 -8.81
N GLU A 166 0.37 18.25 -7.85
CA GLU A 166 1.80 17.93 -7.76
C GLU A 166 2.20 16.72 -8.61
N LEU A 167 1.24 15.99 -9.19
CA LEU A 167 1.54 14.88 -10.09
C LEU A 167 2.26 15.39 -11.35
N GLY A 168 1.78 16.47 -11.96
CA GLY A 168 2.34 17.01 -13.22
C GLY A 168 3.85 17.27 -13.17
N PRO A 169 4.35 18.05 -12.19
CA PRO A 169 5.79 18.28 -12.01
C PRO A 169 6.62 17.02 -11.73
N CYS A 170 5.99 15.92 -11.28
CA CYS A 170 6.64 14.65 -10.98
C CYS A 170 6.56 13.62 -12.11
N VAL A 171 5.93 13.96 -13.24
CA VAL A 171 5.84 13.09 -14.42
C VAL A 171 6.85 13.55 -15.48
N PRO A 172 7.60 12.63 -16.12
CA PRO A 172 8.52 12.99 -17.20
C PRO A 172 7.78 13.66 -18.36
N GLN A 173 8.46 14.60 -19.02
CA GLN A 173 7.90 15.28 -20.19
C GLN A 173 7.52 14.27 -21.29
N ASN A 174 6.43 14.57 -22.00
CA ASN A 174 5.90 13.75 -23.10
C ASN A 174 5.38 12.35 -22.70
N GLN A 175 5.11 12.12 -21.41
CA GLN A 175 4.41 10.92 -20.96
C GLN A 175 2.98 11.25 -20.55
N THR A 176 2.05 10.38 -20.94
CA THR A 176 0.65 10.42 -20.46
C THR A 176 0.43 9.24 -19.55
N LEU A 177 -0.09 9.48 -18.36
CA LEU A 177 -0.38 8.45 -17.37
C LEU A 177 -1.86 8.47 -17.04
N THR A 178 -2.47 7.30 -17.01
CA THR A 178 -3.82 7.13 -16.48
C THR A 178 -3.71 6.56 -15.08
N LEU A 179 -3.92 7.41 -14.08
CA LEU A 179 -3.85 7.03 -12.68
C LEU A 179 -5.25 7.12 -12.07
N THR A 180 -5.69 6.03 -11.45
CA THR A 180 -6.91 6.03 -10.65
C THR A 180 -6.58 6.41 -9.21
N ARG A 181 -7.58 6.85 -8.43
CA ARG A 181 -7.40 7.07 -6.98
C ARG A 181 -6.88 5.80 -6.29
N ALA A 182 -7.42 4.63 -6.63
CA ALA A 182 -6.99 3.35 -6.07
C ALA A 182 -5.50 3.06 -6.35
N THR A 183 -5.02 3.34 -7.57
CA THR A 183 -3.61 3.19 -7.93
C THR A 183 -2.71 4.11 -7.11
N LEU A 184 -3.13 5.37 -6.91
CA LEU A 184 -2.40 6.34 -6.09
C LEU A 184 -2.38 5.95 -4.62
N GLU A 185 -3.51 5.52 -4.04
CA GLU A 185 -3.56 5.01 -2.65
C GLU A 185 -2.60 3.85 -2.44
N ALA A 186 -2.63 2.88 -3.35
CA ALA A 186 -1.77 1.71 -3.31
C ALA A 186 -0.29 2.12 -3.34
N ALA A 187 0.08 3.06 -4.21
CA ALA A 187 1.45 3.57 -4.32
C ALA A 187 1.88 4.36 -3.10
N PHE A 188 1.03 5.26 -2.58
CA PHE A 188 1.31 6.05 -1.39
C PHE A 188 1.45 5.16 -0.16
N GLY A 189 0.58 4.16 0.01
CA GLY A 189 0.67 3.19 1.10
C GLY A 189 1.96 2.41 1.07
N GLU A 190 2.34 1.87 -0.11
CA GLU A 190 3.60 1.14 -0.29
C GLU A 190 4.82 2.03 -0.05
N TYR A 191 4.85 3.23 -0.63
CA TYR A 191 5.93 4.18 -0.43
C TYR A 191 6.11 4.54 1.04
N LEU A 192 5.04 5.02 1.69
CA LEU A 192 5.10 5.48 3.07
C LEU A 192 5.53 4.36 4.01
N TYR A 193 5.01 3.14 3.84
CA TYR A 193 5.41 2.01 4.66
C TYR A 193 6.89 1.63 4.46
N ARG A 194 7.34 1.51 3.20
CA ARG A 194 8.73 1.12 2.90
C ARG A 194 9.73 2.20 3.32
N SER A 195 9.34 3.47 3.33
CA SER A 195 10.15 4.57 3.85
C SER A 195 10.31 4.58 5.38
N LEU A 196 9.51 3.79 6.12
CA LEU A 196 9.74 3.57 7.56
C LEU A 196 10.85 2.55 7.83
N VAL A 197 11.20 1.71 6.85
CA VAL A 197 12.22 0.68 7.01
C VAL A 197 13.58 1.28 6.67
N PRO A 198 14.54 1.31 7.61
CA PRO A 198 15.88 1.80 7.30
C PRO A 198 16.50 0.94 6.21
N ALA A 199 17.12 1.59 5.21
CA ALA A 199 17.95 0.89 4.24
C ALA A 199 19.05 0.14 5.01
N ILE A 200 19.18 -1.17 4.77
CA ILE A 200 20.29 -1.93 5.34
C ILE A 200 21.53 -1.43 4.60
N SER A 201 22.30 -0.55 5.23
CA SER A 201 23.60 -0.14 4.71
C SER A 201 24.42 -1.40 4.44
N ALA A 202 24.86 -1.60 3.19
CA ALA A 202 25.77 -2.70 2.88
C ALA A 202 26.94 -2.66 3.87
N PRO A 203 27.33 -3.80 4.48
CA PRO A 203 28.45 -3.80 5.40
C PRO A 203 29.66 -3.21 4.66
N ALA A 204 30.26 -2.16 5.22
CA ALA A 204 31.42 -1.51 4.64
C ALA A 204 32.47 -2.58 4.36
N GLY A 205 32.59 -2.97 3.09
CA GLY A 205 33.57 -3.96 2.66
C GLY A 205 34.93 -3.44 3.09
N LYS A 206 35.66 -4.22 3.88
CA LYS A 206 37.04 -3.88 4.23
C LYS A 206 37.79 -3.69 2.91
N ALA A 207 38.21 -2.46 2.63
CA ALA A 207 39.14 -2.18 1.54
C ALA A 207 40.40 -3.02 1.80
N GLY A 208 40.69 -3.94 0.89
CA GLY A 208 41.92 -4.74 0.86
C GLY A 208 43.02 -4.00 0.13
#